data_AF-A0A9E9PCN4-F1
#
_entry.id   AF-A0A9E9PCN4-F1
#
_cell.length_a   1.000
_cell.length_b   1.000
_cell.length_c   1.000
_cell.angle_alpha   90.00
_cell.angle_beta   90.00
_cell.angle_gamma   90.00
#
_symmetry.space_group_name_H-M   'P 1'
#
loop_
_entity.id
_entity.type
_entity.pdbx_description
1 polymer ?
#
loop_
_entity_poly.entity_id
_entity_poly.type
_entity_poly.pdbx_seq_one_letter_code
_entity_poly.pdbx_strand_id
1 'polypeptide(L)'
;MSVASSLLCREPHLDIVIIDPADTHYYQPGWTMVGGGIFKPQVTARSMASVIPSKMKWMKAAVAGFDPEHNQVILEGCQPIQYKALVVCPGLKLNWHGIEGLVETLGKNGVTSNYRYDLAPYTWELVQQLNGGKAIFTQPPMPIKCAGAPQKAMYLSADYWLKQGKLKNISIHFYNTGGVLFGVKEYVPALMQYVEKYGSELHFNHQLVKVDGPAKKVWFKVVNDENAALVETDFDMLHVVPPQQAPDFIRASSLTDEAGWVSVNPQTLQHTQHANIFALGDVMNAPNAKTAAAARAQAPIVAVNVIAQLKGEQNFCEYNGYGSCPLTVERGKIVLAEFGYGGKLLPSFPKWVIDGQKPSRLAWLLKEQILPPIYWQGMLKGREWMVKPERG
;
A
#
# COMPACT_ATOMS: atom_id res chain seq x y z
N MET A 1 -8.06 -10.94 8.25
CA MET A 1 -9.37 -10.26 8.36
C MET A 1 -10.32 -10.56 7.20
N SER A 2 -10.25 -9.88 6.04
CA SER A 2 -11.25 -10.03 4.97
C SER A 2 -11.39 -11.46 4.44
N VAL A 3 -10.27 -12.16 4.19
CA VAL A 3 -10.27 -13.56 3.74
C VAL A 3 -10.90 -14.49 4.76
N ALA A 4 -10.63 -14.27 6.05
CA ALA A 4 -11.20 -15.07 7.11
C ALA A 4 -12.73 -14.87 7.16
N SER A 5 -13.21 -13.64 7.04
CA SER A 5 -14.65 -13.35 7.00
C SER A 5 -15.31 -13.99 5.79
N SER A 6 -14.65 -13.91 4.63
CA SER A 6 -15.05 -14.55 3.37
C SER A 6 -15.13 -16.09 3.48
N LEU A 7 -14.19 -16.71 4.20
CA LEU A 7 -14.20 -18.15 4.50
C LEU A 7 -15.42 -18.52 5.36
N LEU A 8 -15.64 -17.83 6.49
CA LEU A 8 -16.79 -18.11 7.37
C LEU A 8 -18.15 -17.85 6.71
N CYS A 9 -18.24 -16.87 5.80
CA CYS A 9 -19.46 -16.62 5.05
C CYS A 9 -19.83 -17.79 4.12
N ARG A 10 -18.85 -18.57 3.66
CA ARG A 10 -19.05 -19.71 2.76
C ARG A 10 -19.16 -21.04 3.50
N GLU A 11 -18.30 -21.25 4.50
CA GLU A 11 -18.22 -22.47 5.29
C GLU A 11 -18.25 -22.10 6.80
N PRO A 12 -19.44 -21.97 7.40
CA PRO A 12 -19.59 -21.45 8.77
C PRO A 12 -19.00 -22.34 9.88
N HIS A 13 -18.66 -23.59 9.55
CA HIS A 13 -18.14 -24.60 10.47
C HIS A 13 -16.61 -24.67 10.52
N LEU A 14 -15.91 -23.84 9.72
CA LEU A 14 -14.45 -23.78 9.77
C LEU A 14 -13.96 -23.26 11.13
N ASP A 15 -12.97 -23.95 11.70
CA ASP A 15 -12.19 -23.44 12.83
C ASP A 15 -11.08 -22.54 12.29
N ILE A 16 -11.18 -21.24 12.53
CA ILE A 16 -10.28 -20.22 11.99
C ILE A 16 -9.60 -19.48 13.12
N VAL A 17 -8.26 -19.55 13.12
CA VAL A 17 -7.38 -18.76 13.99
C VAL A 17 -6.75 -17.62 13.20
N ILE A 18 -6.84 -16.40 13.72
CA ILE A 18 -6.08 -15.24 13.24
C ILE A 18 -4.92 -15.00 14.21
N ILE A 19 -3.69 -15.05 13.71
CA ILE A 19 -2.48 -14.76 14.47
C ILE A 19 -2.01 -13.36 14.07
N ASP A 20 -2.09 -12.40 15.00
CA ASP A 20 -1.64 -11.02 14.79
C ASP A 20 -1.29 -10.38 16.14
N PRO A 21 -0.07 -9.83 16.33
CA PRO A 21 0.33 -9.23 17.60
C PRO A 21 -0.27 -7.84 17.84
N ALA A 22 -0.78 -7.16 16.81
CA ALA A 22 -1.13 -5.75 16.89
C ALA A 22 -2.41 -5.49 17.70
N ASP A 23 -2.37 -4.45 18.54
CA ASP A 23 -3.55 -3.97 19.26
C ASP A 23 -4.48 -3.09 18.43
N THR A 24 -3.97 -2.54 17.33
CA THR A 24 -4.68 -1.55 16.51
C THR A 24 -4.64 -1.95 15.05
N HIS A 25 -5.80 -1.91 14.41
CA HIS A 25 -5.97 -2.10 12.98
C HIS A 25 -6.13 -0.75 12.28
N TYR A 26 -5.37 -0.53 11.21
CA TYR A 26 -5.34 0.75 10.48
C TYR A 26 -5.91 0.66 9.06
N TYR A 27 -6.76 1.62 8.70
CA TYR A 27 -7.10 1.94 7.32
C TYR A 27 -6.05 2.88 6.70
N GLN A 28 -4.90 2.31 6.34
CA GLN A 28 -3.73 3.05 5.85
C GLN A 28 -3.98 3.91 4.58
N PRO A 29 -4.88 3.56 3.64
CA PRO A 29 -5.20 4.45 2.52
C PRO A 29 -5.73 5.84 2.95
N GLY A 30 -6.22 5.97 4.19
CA GLY A 30 -6.65 7.22 4.79
C GLY A 30 -5.50 8.12 5.23
N TRP A 31 -4.26 7.63 5.39
CA TRP A 31 -3.13 8.44 5.88
C TRP A 31 -2.71 9.54 4.90
N THR A 32 -2.88 9.33 3.60
CA THR A 32 -2.77 10.41 2.60
C THR A 32 -3.78 11.54 2.85
N MET A 33 -5.00 11.22 3.29
CA MET A 33 -6.03 12.21 3.59
C MET A 33 -5.76 12.93 4.92
N VAL A 34 -5.14 12.24 5.87
CA VAL A 34 -4.63 12.84 7.11
C VAL A 34 -3.51 13.85 6.80
N GLY A 35 -2.52 13.46 5.99
CA GLY A 35 -1.44 14.35 5.56
C GLY A 35 -1.87 15.52 4.68
N GLY A 36 -3.08 15.47 4.10
CA GLY A 36 -3.73 16.58 3.41
C GLY A 36 -4.76 17.35 4.24
N GLY A 37 -4.79 17.13 5.56
CA GLY A 37 -5.69 17.82 6.49
C GLY A 37 -7.19 17.56 6.28
N ILE A 38 -7.56 16.46 5.61
CA ILE A 38 -8.95 16.10 5.30
C ILE A 38 -9.52 15.16 6.37
N PHE A 39 -8.73 14.17 6.81
CA PHE A 39 -9.13 13.24 7.85
C PHE A 39 -8.43 13.53 9.17
N LYS A 40 -9.12 13.26 10.27
CA LYS A 40 -8.47 13.11 11.58
C LYS A 40 -7.83 11.71 11.69
N PRO A 41 -6.64 11.53 12.28
CA PRO A 41 -5.97 10.23 12.35
C PRO A 41 -6.83 9.11 12.93
N GLN A 42 -7.64 9.43 13.94
CA GLN A 42 -8.47 8.49 14.68
C GLN A 42 -9.51 7.79 13.80
N VAL A 43 -9.98 8.42 12.71
CA VAL A 43 -10.95 7.78 11.78
C VAL A 43 -10.32 6.62 11.00
N THR A 44 -8.98 6.56 10.97
CA THR A 44 -8.21 5.53 10.28
C THR A 44 -7.75 4.41 11.20
N ALA A 45 -8.11 4.43 12.49
CA ALA A 45 -7.66 3.46 13.47
C ALA A 45 -8.85 2.84 14.22
N ARG A 46 -8.80 1.54 14.49
CA ARG A 46 -9.73 0.82 15.38
C ARG A 46 -8.95 -0.18 16.21
N SER A 47 -9.43 -0.54 17.40
CA SER A 47 -8.83 -1.65 18.14
C SER A 47 -8.94 -2.94 17.33
N MET A 48 -7.90 -3.76 17.35
CA MET A 48 -7.86 -5.03 16.61
C MET A 48 -9.03 -5.94 17.03
N ALA A 49 -9.30 -6.03 18.33
CA ALA A 49 -10.45 -6.75 18.88
C ALA A 49 -11.80 -6.32 18.26
N SER A 50 -12.01 -5.03 17.98
CA SER A 50 -13.28 -4.53 17.44
C SER A 50 -13.53 -4.87 15.97
N VAL A 51 -12.47 -5.24 15.25
CA VAL A 51 -12.58 -5.58 13.83
C VAL A 51 -12.61 -7.09 13.60
N ILE A 52 -11.99 -7.88 14.47
CA ILE A 52 -11.99 -9.34 14.39
C ILE A 52 -13.42 -9.91 14.44
N PRO A 53 -13.80 -10.84 13.56
CA PRO A 53 -15.15 -11.39 13.54
C PRO A 53 -15.37 -12.26 14.77
N SER A 54 -16.54 -12.15 15.40
CA SER A 54 -16.82 -12.77 16.71
C SER A 54 -16.70 -14.30 16.75
N LYS A 55 -16.81 -14.97 15.60
CA LYS A 55 -16.68 -16.43 15.47
C LYS A 55 -15.23 -16.92 15.33
N MET A 56 -14.24 -16.03 15.26
CA MET A 56 -12.84 -16.41 15.06
C MET A 56 -12.04 -16.31 16.35
N LYS A 57 -11.02 -17.16 16.48
CA LYS A 57 -10.05 -17.07 17.56
C LYS A 57 -8.96 -16.09 17.17
N TRP A 58 -8.84 -15.00 17.92
CA TRP A 58 -7.67 -14.11 17.85
C TRP A 58 -6.57 -14.65 18.76
N MET A 59 -5.44 -14.98 18.16
CA MET A 59 -4.21 -15.26 18.87
C MET A 59 -3.31 -14.05 18.78
N LYS A 60 -3.24 -13.29 19.88
CA LYS A 60 -2.39 -12.10 19.99
C LYS A 60 -0.94 -12.50 20.22
N ALA A 61 -0.30 -12.99 19.17
CA ALA A 61 1.09 -13.43 19.14
C ALA A 61 1.71 -13.06 17.78
N ALA A 62 3.03 -12.92 17.75
CA ALA A 62 3.77 -12.79 16.51
C ALA A 62 4.23 -14.16 16.01
N VAL A 63 4.25 -14.31 14.69
CA VAL A 63 4.84 -15.47 14.01
C VAL A 63 6.35 -15.26 13.91
N ALA A 64 7.11 -16.26 14.35
CA ALA A 64 8.57 -16.28 14.26
C ALA A 64 9.07 -17.09 13.05
N GLY A 65 8.29 -18.06 12.56
CA GLY A 65 8.69 -18.88 11.42
C GLY A 65 7.61 -19.85 10.93
N PHE A 66 7.96 -20.65 9.93
CA PHE A 66 7.09 -21.62 9.28
C PHE A 66 7.80 -22.97 9.16
N ASP A 67 7.06 -24.04 9.36
CA ASP A 67 7.47 -25.41 9.08
C ASP A 67 6.41 -26.07 8.17
N PRO A 68 6.49 -25.81 6.85
CA PRO A 68 5.46 -26.25 5.93
C PRO A 68 5.44 -27.78 5.74
N GLU A 69 6.56 -28.47 5.97
CA GLU A 69 6.65 -29.93 5.87
C GLU A 69 5.78 -30.62 6.94
N HIS A 70 5.72 -30.04 8.14
CA HIS A 70 4.85 -30.53 9.22
C HIS A 70 3.55 -29.75 9.37
N ASN A 71 3.23 -28.88 8.42
CA ASN A 71 2.05 -28.00 8.42
C ASN A 71 1.92 -27.16 9.71
N GLN A 72 3.01 -26.48 10.10
CA GLN A 72 3.09 -25.71 11.33
C GLN A 72 3.51 -24.26 11.12
N VAL A 73 2.95 -23.38 11.94
CA VAL A 73 3.43 -22.01 12.15
C VAL A 73 4.08 -21.95 13.53
N ILE A 74 5.27 -21.36 13.62
CA ILE A 74 6.01 -21.20 14.87
C ILE A 74 5.81 -19.79 15.38
N LEU A 75 5.28 -19.65 16.60
CA LEU A 75 5.10 -18.37 17.26
C LEU A 75 6.36 -17.93 17.99
N GLU A 76 6.45 -16.65 18.33
CA GLU A 76 7.40 -16.18 19.35
C GLU A 76 7.22 -16.99 20.64
N GLY A 77 8.34 -17.41 21.25
CA GLY A 77 8.34 -18.37 22.37
C GLY A 77 8.34 -19.84 21.94
N CYS A 78 8.58 -20.13 20.66
CA CYS A 78 8.74 -21.49 20.09
C CYS A 78 7.51 -22.39 20.23
N GLN A 79 6.31 -21.81 20.29
CA GLN A 79 5.07 -22.58 20.30
C GLN A 79 4.63 -22.91 18.88
N PRO A 80 4.53 -24.20 18.48
CA PRO A 80 4.01 -24.58 17.17
C PRO A 80 2.47 -24.59 17.16
N ILE A 81 1.88 -24.19 16.03
CA ILE A 81 0.46 -24.28 15.73
C ILE A 81 0.28 -25.02 14.41
N GLN A 82 -0.42 -26.17 14.45
CA GLN A 82 -0.73 -26.96 13.26
C GLN A 82 -1.90 -26.37 12.47
N TYR A 83 -1.87 -26.53 11.15
CA TYR A 83 -2.96 -26.12 10.25
C TYR A 83 -3.28 -27.21 9.22
N LYS A 84 -4.51 -27.17 8.69
CA LYS A 84 -4.88 -27.91 7.48
C LYS A 84 -4.61 -27.10 6.22
N ALA A 85 -4.92 -25.81 6.28
CA ALA A 85 -4.59 -24.80 5.27
C ALA A 85 -4.09 -23.53 5.94
N LEU A 86 -3.15 -22.83 5.30
CA LEU A 86 -2.53 -21.61 5.80
C LEU A 86 -2.75 -20.46 4.81
N VAL A 87 -3.15 -19.29 5.31
CA VAL A 87 -3.21 -18.04 4.52
C VAL A 87 -2.22 -17.02 5.06
N VAL A 88 -1.15 -16.76 4.31
CA VAL A 88 -0.07 -15.83 4.68
C VAL A 88 -0.40 -14.42 4.19
N CYS A 89 -0.61 -13.48 5.12
CA CYS A 89 -0.94 -12.09 4.76
C CYS A 89 -0.46 -11.01 5.76
N PRO A 90 0.79 -11.05 6.26
CA PRO A 90 1.32 -10.06 7.22
C PRO A 90 1.59 -8.66 6.64
N GLY A 91 1.29 -8.44 5.35
CA GLY A 91 1.59 -7.20 4.65
C GLY A 91 3.07 -7.11 4.27
N LEU A 92 3.65 -5.92 4.43
CA LEU A 92 5.07 -5.64 4.16
C LEU A 92 5.70 -4.80 5.25
N LYS A 93 7.04 -4.74 5.26
CA LYS A 93 7.86 -3.94 6.15
C LYS A 93 8.40 -2.70 5.44
N LEU A 94 8.35 -1.56 6.13
CA LEU A 94 8.99 -0.31 5.71
C LEU A 94 10.45 -0.34 6.18
N ASN A 95 11.41 -0.30 5.25
CA ASN A 95 12.83 -0.33 5.57
C ASN A 95 13.37 1.09 5.79
N TRP A 96 13.03 1.67 6.94
CA TRP A 96 13.50 3.02 7.31
C TRP A 96 15.02 3.13 7.41
N HIS A 97 15.70 2.06 7.85
CA HIS A 97 17.16 1.98 7.91
C HIS A 97 17.81 1.81 6.53
N GLY A 98 17.03 1.62 5.47
CA GLY A 98 17.54 1.56 4.09
C GLY A 98 17.95 2.93 3.53
N ILE A 99 17.79 4.00 4.31
CA ILE A 99 18.23 5.36 3.98
C ILE A 99 19.05 5.87 5.17
N GLU A 100 20.32 6.19 4.93
CA GLU A 100 21.24 6.67 5.96
C GLU A 100 20.70 7.96 6.60
N GLY A 101 20.71 8.03 7.94
CA GLY A 101 20.30 9.22 8.71
C GLY A 101 18.78 9.47 8.77
N LEU A 102 17.96 8.64 8.11
CA LEU A 102 16.52 8.89 8.03
C LEU A 102 15.81 8.70 9.37
N VAL A 103 16.08 7.61 10.08
CA VAL A 103 15.39 7.25 11.32
C VAL A 103 15.59 8.33 12.39
N GLU A 104 16.79 8.90 12.43
CA GLU A 104 17.24 9.91 13.37
C GLU A 104 16.53 11.25 13.15
N THR A 105 15.93 11.50 11.99
CA THR A 105 15.29 12.78 11.64
C THR A 105 13.78 12.72 11.41
N LEU A 106 13.17 11.54 11.30
CA LEU A 106 11.72 11.41 11.08
C LEU A 106 10.90 12.10 12.18
N GLY A 107 9.97 12.98 11.78
CA GLY A 107 9.13 13.74 12.70
C GLY A 107 9.75 15.04 13.21
N LYS A 108 10.92 15.43 12.69
CA LYS A 108 11.60 16.69 13.00
C LYS A 108 12.38 17.17 11.78
N ASN A 109 13.00 18.36 11.88
CA ASN A 109 13.82 18.96 10.81
C ASN A 109 13.11 19.05 9.43
N GLY A 110 11.78 19.14 9.39
CA GLY A 110 11.02 19.13 8.13
C GLY A 110 10.91 17.76 7.44
N VAL A 111 11.32 16.66 8.07
CA VAL A 111 11.26 15.30 7.50
C VAL A 111 10.04 14.51 7.99
N THR A 112 9.19 14.07 7.07
CA THR A 112 7.93 13.38 7.36
C THR A 112 7.64 12.22 6.41
N SER A 113 6.63 11.41 6.72
CA SER A 113 6.13 10.36 5.83
C SER A 113 4.69 9.96 6.15
N ASN A 114 3.81 9.99 5.14
CA ASN A 114 2.43 9.49 5.28
C ASN A 114 2.36 7.94 5.37
N TYR A 115 3.49 7.23 5.33
CA TYR A 115 3.56 5.79 5.50
C TYR A 115 3.65 5.35 6.97
N ARG A 116 3.72 6.30 7.92
CA ARG A 116 3.67 6.07 9.37
C ARG A 116 2.48 6.83 9.98
N TYR A 117 1.73 6.17 10.86
CA TYR A 117 0.48 6.72 11.43
C TYR A 117 0.69 8.05 12.16
N ASP A 118 1.74 8.13 12.98
CA ASP A 118 2.10 9.27 13.82
C ASP A 118 2.67 10.45 13.02
N LEU A 119 3.19 10.20 11.81
CA LEU A 119 3.81 11.23 10.97
C LEU A 119 2.84 11.89 9.98
N ALA A 120 1.74 11.23 9.61
CA ALA A 120 0.78 11.84 8.69
C ALA A 120 0.23 13.19 9.20
N PRO A 121 -0.09 13.39 10.49
CA PRO A 121 -0.43 14.71 11.03
C PRO A 121 0.70 15.73 10.90
N TYR A 122 1.94 15.31 11.15
CA TYR A 122 3.10 16.17 11.04
C TYR A 122 3.38 16.58 9.58
N THR A 123 3.08 15.72 8.60
CA THR A 123 3.05 16.13 7.19
C THR A 123 2.13 17.31 6.97
N TRP A 124 0.92 17.25 7.51
CA TRP A 124 -0.05 18.33 7.36
C TRP A 124 0.43 19.62 8.04
N GLU A 125 1.01 19.52 9.24
CA GLU A 125 1.61 20.66 9.94
C GLU A 125 2.69 21.35 9.09
N LEU A 126 3.63 20.58 8.53
CA LEU A 126 4.69 21.12 7.65
C LEU A 126 4.12 21.80 6.40
N VAL A 127 3.09 21.20 5.78
CA VAL A 127 2.39 21.81 4.63
C VAL A 127 1.77 23.15 5.00
N GLN A 128 1.19 23.28 6.19
CA GLN A 128 0.60 24.54 6.65
C GLN A 128 1.65 25.63 6.93
N GLN A 129 2.78 25.23 7.52
CA GLN A 129 3.84 26.13 7.97
C GLN A 129 4.75 26.61 6.83
N LEU A 130 4.93 25.84 5.76
CA LEU A 130 5.81 26.21 4.66
C LEU A 130 5.28 27.45 3.91
N ASN A 131 6.08 28.52 3.89
CA ASN A 131 5.76 29.81 3.24
C ASN A 131 6.57 30.07 1.97
N GLY A 132 7.66 29.34 1.80
CA GLY A 132 8.59 29.40 0.69
C GLY A 132 9.72 28.39 0.90
N GLY A 133 10.55 28.17 -0.11
CA GLY A 133 11.68 27.25 -0.04
C GLY A 133 11.48 25.98 -0.89
N LYS A 134 12.17 24.89 -0.56
CA LYS A 134 12.15 23.65 -1.38
C LYS A 134 11.40 22.51 -0.70
N ALA A 135 10.36 21.99 -1.36
CA ALA A 135 9.62 20.81 -0.93
C ALA A 135 9.98 19.59 -1.79
N ILE A 136 10.54 18.56 -1.16
CA ILE A 136 10.96 17.32 -1.81
C ILE A 136 10.00 16.18 -1.44
N PHE A 137 9.53 15.46 -2.46
CA PHE A 137 8.72 14.25 -2.33
C PHE A 137 9.47 13.10 -3.00
N THR A 138 9.59 11.95 -2.33
CA THR A 138 10.37 10.83 -2.86
C THR A 138 9.56 9.57 -3.09
N GLN A 139 9.95 8.81 -4.11
CA GLN A 139 9.47 7.46 -4.41
C GLN A 139 10.67 6.51 -4.57
N PRO A 140 10.76 5.45 -3.74
CA PRO A 140 11.89 4.51 -3.73
C PRO A 140 11.73 3.45 -4.84
N PRO A 141 12.66 2.48 -4.96
CA PRO A 141 12.49 1.34 -5.86
C PRO A 141 11.19 0.56 -5.60
N MET A 142 10.62 0.00 -6.67
CA MET A 142 9.51 -0.95 -6.58
C MET A 142 10.00 -2.30 -6.01
N PRO A 143 9.14 -3.06 -5.31
CA PRO A 143 7.73 -2.78 -5.06
C PRO A 143 7.48 -1.90 -3.81
N ILE A 144 6.41 -1.10 -3.87
CA ILE A 144 5.88 -0.38 -2.69
C ILE A 144 4.36 -0.53 -2.58
N LYS A 145 3.83 -0.49 -1.36
CA LYS A 145 2.38 -0.35 -1.16
C LYS A 145 1.91 1.02 -1.65
N CYS A 146 0.81 1.01 -2.41
CA CYS A 146 0.17 2.16 -3.00
C CYS A 146 1.17 3.09 -3.73
N ALA A 147 1.71 2.65 -4.87
CA ALA A 147 2.72 3.39 -5.65
C ALA A 147 2.35 4.84 -6.03
N GLY A 148 1.05 5.19 -6.06
CA GLY A 148 0.63 6.57 -6.27
C GLY A 148 0.64 7.47 -5.02
N ALA A 149 0.79 6.93 -3.80
CA ALA A 149 0.74 7.73 -2.57
C ALA A 149 1.85 8.80 -2.44
N PRO A 150 3.10 8.60 -2.91
CA PRO A 150 4.10 9.65 -2.94
C PRO A 150 3.61 10.89 -3.70
N GLN A 151 3.06 10.69 -4.89
CA GLN A 151 2.51 11.75 -5.74
C GLN A 151 1.27 12.40 -5.11
N LYS A 152 0.41 11.61 -4.45
CA LYS A 152 -0.78 12.14 -3.77
C LYS A 152 -0.41 13.15 -2.68
N ALA A 153 0.66 12.88 -1.93
CA ALA A 153 1.16 13.82 -0.92
C ALA A 153 1.65 15.12 -1.58
N MET A 154 2.39 15.01 -2.68
CA MET A 154 2.83 16.16 -3.47
C MET A 154 1.64 17.00 -3.97
N TYR A 155 0.70 16.39 -4.68
CA TYR A 155 -0.44 17.08 -5.27
C TYR A 155 -1.34 17.76 -4.23
N LEU A 156 -1.60 17.11 -3.09
CA LEU A 156 -2.41 17.72 -2.02
C LEU A 156 -1.70 18.89 -1.34
N SER A 157 -0.37 18.79 -1.16
CA SER A 157 0.43 19.89 -0.62
C SER A 157 0.45 21.08 -1.59
N ALA A 158 0.68 20.81 -2.87
CA ALA A 158 0.68 21.83 -3.93
C ALA A 158 -0.67 22.54 -4.08
N ASP A 159 -1.78 21.79 -4.06
CA ASP A 159 -3.13 22.37 -4.10
C ASP A 159 -3.40 23.29 -2.90
N TYR A 160 -2.93 22.91 -1.71
CA TYR A 160 -3.03 23.77 -0.53
C TYR A 160 -2.22 25.06 -0.71
N TRP A 161 -0.95 24.97 -1.09
CA TRP A 161 -0.10 26.15 -1.29
C TRP A 161 -0.63 27.06 -2.41
N LEU A 162 -1.19 26.49 -3.46
CA LEU A 162 -1.85 27.25 -4.53
C LEU A 162 -3.03 28.06 -3.98
N LYS A 163 -3.92 27.41 -3.21
CA LYS A 163 -5.08 28.06 -2.59
C LYS A 163 -4.72 29.11 -1.55
N GLN A 164 -3.57 28.98 -0.88
CA GLN A 164 -3.04 29.97 0.04
C GLN A 164 -2.23 31.09 -0.64
N GLY A 165 -2.05 31.04 -1.98
CA GLY A 165 -1.22 32.01 -2.70
C GLY A 165 0.29 31.90 -2.43
N LYS A 166 0.73 30.78 -1.82
CA LYS A 166 2.13 30.52 -1.41
C LYS A 166 2.92 29.72 -2.45
N LEU A 167 2.25 29.03 -3.38
CA LEU A 167 2.89 28.12 -4.34
C LEU A 167 4.05 28.80 -5.11
N LYS A 168 3.89 30.07 -5.50
CA LYS A 168 4.91 30.84 -6.22
C LYS A 168 6.25 30.99 -5.48
N ASN A 169 6.27 30.77 -4.16
CA ASN A 169 7.46 30.87 -3.32
C ASN A 169 8.09 29.50 -3.03
N ILE A 170 7.45 28.40 -3.45
CA ILE A 170 7.81 27.03 -3.09
C ILE A 170 8.22 26.27 -4.35
N SER A 171 9.47 25.81 -4.41
CA SER A 171 9.91 24.88 -5.45
C SER A 171 9.59 23.45 -5.05
N ILE A 172 8.85 22.74 -5.90
CA ILE A 172 8.39 21.37 -5.64
C ILE A 172 9.19 20.40 -6.49
N HIS A 173 9.86 19.44 -5.86
CA HIS A 173 10.64 18.41 -6.54
C HIS A 173 10.11 17.02 -6.21
N PHE A 174 9.87 16.21 -7.23
CA PHE A 174 9.50 14.81 -7.10
C PHE A 174 10.63 13.91 -7.60
N TYR A 175 11.34 13.29 -6.67
CA TYR A 175 12.41 12.34 -6.98
C TYR A 175 11.86 10.93 -7.01
N ASN A 176 11.93 10.28 -8.16
CA ASN A 176 11.44 8.93 -8.39
C ASN A 176 12.60 8.05 -8.84
N THR A 177 12.78 6.92 -8.15
CA THR A 177 13.76 5.91 -8.56
C THR A 177 13.42 5.33 -9.93
N GLY A 178 12.13 5.21 -10.27
CA GLY A 178 11.71 4.70 -11.59
C GLY A 178 11.85 5.73 -12.71
N GLY A 179 11.79 5.24 -13.95
CA GLY A 179 11.89 6.05 -15.17
C GLY A 179 10.59 6.71 -15.65
N VAL A 180 9.46 6.47 -14.97
CA VAL A 180 8.13 6.97 -15.41
C VAL A 180 7.29 7.47 -14.23
N LEU A 181 6.37 8.42 -14.49
CA LEU A 181 5.49 8.99 -13.48
C LEU A 181 4.48 7.97 -12.94
N PHE A 182 3.88 7.15 -13.80
CA PHE A 182 2.93 6.13 -13.41
C PHE A 182 3.02 4.91 -14.33
N GLY A 183 2.85 3.70 -13.78
CA GLY A 183 3.08 2.45 -14.51
C GLY A 183 2.01 2.12 -15.57
N VAL A 184 0.90 2.84 -15.60
CA VAL A 184 -0.18 2.67 -16.59
C VAL A 184 -0.33 3.97 -17.37
N LYS A 185 0.15 3.95 -18.62
CA LYS A 185 0.36 5.14 -19.47
C LYS A 185 -0.90 5.96 -19.71
N GLU A 186 -2.07 5.33 -19.71
CA GLU A 186 -3.37 5.98 -19.96
C GLU A 186 -3.74 7.00 -18.89
N TYR A 187 -3.18 6.88 -17.68
CA TYR A 187 -3.39 7.86 -16.59
C TYR A 187 -2.34 8.97 -16.57
N VAL A 188 -1.21 8.81 -17.26
CA VAL A 188 -0.09 9.77 -17.23
C VAL A 188 -0.49 11.16 -17.76
N PRO A 189 -1.23 11.31 -18.87
CA PRO A 189 -1.63 12.63 -19.37
C PRO A 189 -2.38 13.47 -18.33
N ALA A 190 -3.33 12.87 -17.61
CA ALA A 190 -4.07 13.57 -16.58
C ALA A 190 -3.19 13.95 -15.39
N LEU A 191 -2.21 13.12 -15.03
CA LEU A 191 -1.25 13.45 -13.96
C LEU A 191 -0.29 14.56 -14.36
N MET A 192 0.21 14.54 -15.60
CA MET A 192 1.10 15.57 -16.13
C MET A 192 0.45 16.96 -16.15
N GLN A 193 -0.85 17.05 -16.44
CA GLN A 193 -1.58 18.32 -16.32
C GLN A 193 -1.49 18.92 -14.91
N TYR A 194 -1.44 18.09 -13.87
CA TYR A 194 -1.29 18.55 -12.49
C TYR A 194 0.16 18.86 -12.12
N VAL A 195 1.12 18.10 -12.65
CA VAL A 195 2.55 18.42 -12.54
C VAL A 195 2.81 19.82 -13.11
N GLU A 196 2.29 20.11 -14.32
CA GLU A 196 2.39 21.41 -14.98
C GLU A 196 1.64 22.50 -14.21
N LYS A 197 0.39 22.25 -13.81
CA LYS A 197 -0.43 23.19 -13.02
C LYS A 197 0.28 23.64 -11.74
N TYR A 198 1.04 22.76 -11.10
CA TYR A 198 1.76 23.04 -9.87
C TYR A 198 3.22 23.45 -10.05
N GLY A 199 3.74 23.44 -11.29
CA GLY A 199 5.15 23.69 -11.56
C GLY A 199 6.08 22.71 -10.84
N SER A 200 5.66 21.44 -10.70
CA SER A 200 6.46 20.42 -10.00
C SER A 200 7.55 19.86 -10.91
N GLU A 201 8.80 19.88 -10.44
CA GLU A 201 9.93 19.32 -11.16
C GLU A 201 10.02 17.80 -10.94
N LEU A 202 10.11 17.03 -12.03
CA LEU A 202 10.22 15.57 -11.97
C LEU A 202 11.66 15.13 -12.18
N HIS A 203 12.19 14.36 -11.23
CA HIS A 203 13.54 13.82 -11.23
C HIS A 203 13.48 12.29 -11.26
N PHE A 204 13.52 11.70 -12.45
CA PHE A 204 13.47 10.25 -12.64
C PHE A 204 14.83 9.58 -12.51
N ASN A 205 14.86 8.27 -12.22
CA ASN A 205 16.09 7.50 -12.01
C ASN A 205 16.95 8.00 -10.84
N HIS A 206 16.33 8.65 -9.85
CA HIS A 206 17.01 9.15 -8.65
C HIS A 206 16.48 8.45 -7.40
N GLN A 207 17.36 7.74 -6.70
CA GLN A 207 17.05 7.04 -5.45
C GLN A 207 17.58 7.82 -4.27
N LEU A 208 16.71 8.18 -3.31
CA LEU A 208 17.15 8.76 -2.04
C LEU A 208 17.94 7.71 -1.25
N VAL A 209 19.18 8.03 -0.86
CA VAL A 209 20.06 7.12 -0.11
C VAL A 209 20.51 7.66 1.24
N LYS A 210 20.48 8.98 1.44
CA LYS A 210 20.90 9.62 2.69
C LYS A 210 20.11 10.90 2.98
N VAL A 211 19.86 11.15 4.26
CA VAL A 211 19.26 12.38 4.78
C VAL A 211 20.09 12.89 5.95
N ASP A 212 20.47 14.16 5.90
CA ASP A 212 20.99 14.92 7.04
C ASP A 212 19.92 15.95 7.43
N GLY A 213 19.16 15.61 8.48
CA GLY A 213 18.09 16.45 8.98
C GLY A 213 18.57 17.81 9.48
N PRO A 214 19.51 17.88 10.45
CA PRO A 214 20.04 19.15 10.96
C PRO A 214 20.60 20.08 9.89
N ALA A 215 21.32 19.55 8.90
CA ALA A 215 21.83 20.34 7.78
C ALA A 215 20.78 20.59 6.68
N LYS A 216 19.60 19.96 6.78
CA LYS A 216 18.53 20.00 5.79
C LYS A 216 18.98 19.59 4.38
N LYS A 217 19.78 18.52 4.31
CA LYS A 217 20.35 18.00 3.06
C LYS A 217 19.94 16.57 2.78
N VAL A 218 19.84 16.24 1.50
CA VAL A 218 19.58 14.88 1.01
C VAL A 218 20.52 14.53 -0.14
N TRP A 219 20.80 13.24 -0.28
CA TRP A 219 21.63 12.72 -1.37
C TRP A 219 20.89 11.63 -2.14
N PHE A 220 20.96 11.73 -3.46
CA PHE A 220 20.36 10.78 -4.39
C PHE A 220 21.43 10.03 -5.18
N LYS A 221 21.27 8.72 -5.32
CA LYS A 221 22.01 7.90 -6.28
C LYS A 221 21.27 7.92 -7.63
N VAL A 222 21.99 8.13 -8.72
CA VAL A 222 21.46 7.96 -10.08
C VAL A 222 21.48 6.47 -10.41
N VAL A 223 20.32 5.89 -10.71
CA VAL A 223 20.16 4.42 -10.80
C VAL A 223 20.78 3.84 -12.08
N ASN A 224 20.87 4.64 -13.15
CA ASN A 224 21.35 4.18 -14.46
C ASN A 224 22.82 4.51 -14.71
N ASP A 225 23.54 4.96 -13.68
CA ASP A 225 24.97 5.28 -13.75
C ASP A 225 25.64 4.96 -12.41
N GLU A 226 26.31 3.81 -12.34
CA GLU A 226 26.98 3.36 -11.12
C GLU A 226 28.18 4.23 -10.72
N ASN A 227 28.73 4.99 -11.66
CA ASN A 227 29.86 5.89 -11.42
C ASN A 227 29.42 7.33 -11.16
N ALA A 228 28.13 7.63 -11.26
CA ALA A 228 27.61 8.97 -10.96
C ALA A 228 27.87 9.33 -9.50
N ALA A 229 28.39 10.55 -9.29
CA ALA A 229 28.45 11.13 -7.96
C ALA A 229 27.04 11.25 -7.37
N LEU A 230 26.94 11.19 -6.04
CA LEU A 230 25.66 11.44 -5.36
C LEU A 230 25.20 12.87 -5.65
N VAL A 231 23.93 13.01 -6.04
CA VAL A 231 23.30 14.32 -6.26
C VAL A 231 22.83 14.85 -4.91
N GLU A 232 23.49 15.90 -4.44
CA GLU A 232 23.13 16.61 -3.20
C GLU A 232 22.11 17.72 -3.47
N THR A 233 21.13 17.86 -2.58
CA THR A 233 20.25 19.04 -2.55
C THR A 233 19.77 19.35 -1.14
N ASP A 234 19.55 20.63 -0.85
CA ASP A 234 18.87 21.09 0.36
C ASP A 234 17.36 20.85 0.28
N PHE A 235 16.65 20.92 1.41
CA PHE A 235 15.19 20.90 1.50
C PHE A 235 14.66 21.74 2.66
N ASP A 236 13.45 22.29 2.55
CA ASP A 236 12.70 22.86 3.68
C ASP A 236 11.61 21.93 4.19
N MET A 237 11.09 21.08 3.31
CA MET A 237 10.19 19.97 3.63
C MET A 237 10.59 18.74 2.83
N LEU A 238 10.71 17.60 3.50
CA LEU A 238 10.97 16.30 2.88
C LEU A 238 9.86 15.32 3.26
N HIS A 239 9.01 14.97 2.29
CA HIS A 239 8.11 13.83 2.42
C HIS A 239 8.76 12.59 1.81
N VAL A 240 9.29 11.73 2.68
CA VAL A 240 10.03 10.53 2.27
C VAL A 240 9.14 9.30 2.20
N VAL A 241 9.43 8.41 1.26
CA VAL A 241 8.92 7.04 1.24
C VAL A 241 10.10 6.07 1.26
N PRO A 242 10.26 5.25 2.31
CA PRO A 242 11.40 4.34 2.41
C PRO A 242 11.22 3.14 1.46
N PRO A 243 12.32 2.50 1.04
CA PRO A 243 12.26 1.18 0.42
C PRO A 243 11.41 0.21 1.24
N GLN A 244 10.75 -0.74 0.57
CA GLN A 244 9.83 -1.68 1.21
C GLN A 244 10.24 -3.10 0.87
N GLN A 245 10.03 -4.00 1.83
CA GLN A 245 10.46 -5.40 1.74
C GLN A 245 9.47 -6.31 2.45
N ALA A 246 9.54 -7.61 2.20
CA ALA A 246 8.80 -8.57 3.00
C ALA A 246 9.28 -8.54 4.47
N PRO A 247 8.41 -8.86 5.45
CA PRO A 247 8.80 -8.97 6.85
C PRO A 247 9.95 -9.94 7.07
N ASP A 248 10.77 -9.73 8.10
CA ASP A 248 12.01 -10.50 8.27
C ASP A 248 11.74 -12.00 8.48
N PHE A 249 10.70 -12.36 9.25
CA PHE A 249 10.30 -13.76 9.47
C PHE A 249 9.77 -14.45 8.19
N ILE A 250 9.31 -13.67 7.20
CA ILE A 250 8.94 -14.19 5.87
C ILE A 250 10.21 -14.46 5.07
N ARG A 251 11.12 -13.48 4.99
CA ARG A 251 12.38 -13.60 4.25
C ARG A 251 13.31 -14.70 4.77
N ALA A 252 13.20 -15.02 6.06
CA ALA A 252 13.94 -16.11 6.69
C ALA A 252 13.28 -17.49 6.50
N SER A 253 12.11 -17.57 5.86
CA SER A 253 11.35 -18.81 5.67
C SER A 253 11.60 -19.45 4.31
N SER A 254 11.20 -20.72 4.16
CA SER A 254 11.20 -21.43 2.88
C SER A 254 10.06 -21.05 1.94
N LEU A 255 9.17 -20.12 2.34
CA LEU A 255 7.98 -19.76 1.56
C LEU A 255 8.25 -18.69 0.48
N THR A 256 9.49 -18.24 0.34
CA THR A 256 9.80 -17.07 -0.47
C THR A 256 10.46 -17.39 -1.81
N ASP A 257 10.29 -16.49 -2.76
CA ASP A 257 11.17 -16.42 -3.94
C ASP A 257 12.55 -15.83 -3.60
N GLU A 258 13.41 -15.71 -4.60
CA GLU A 258 14.77 -15.15 -4.46
C GLU A 258 14.78 -13.69 -3.99
N ALA A 259 13.71 -12.93 -4.25
CA ALA A 259 13.56 -11.55 -3.80
C ALA A 259 12.98 -11.46 -2.36
N GLY A 260 12.67 -12.60 -1.73
CA GLY A 260 12.19 -12.69 -0.35
C GLY A 260 10.68 -12.49 -0.17
N TRP A 261 9.89 -12.49 -1.25
CA TRP A 261 8.43 -12.38 -1.19
C TRP A 261 7.79 -13.76 -1.22
N VAL A 262 6.60 -13.93 -0.61
CA VAL A 262 5.92 -15.24 -0.63
C VAL A 262 5.63 -15.65 -2.07
N SER A 263 6.11 -16.84 -2.46
CA SER A 263 6.06 -17.33 -3.83
C SER A 263 4.70 -17.93 -4.15
N VAL A 264 3.93 -17.29 -5.04
CA VAL A 264 2.58 -17.76 -5.40
C VAL A 264 2.39 -17.88 -6.91
N ASN A 265 1.48 -18.76 -7.31
CA ASN A 265 0.88 -18.67 -8.64
C ASN A 265 0.05 -17.37 -8.72
N PRO A 266 0.30 -16.48 -9.71
CA PRO A 266 -0.33 -15.16 -9.75
C PRO A 266 -1.83 -15.20 -10.05
N GLN A 267 -2.35 -16.29 -10.63
CA GLN A 267 -3.78 -16.45 -10.90
C GLN A 267 -4.48 -17.07 -9.69
N THR A 268 -3.99 -18.19 -9.16
CA THR A 268 -4.71 -18.92 -8.10
C THR A 268 -4.39 -18.41 -6.69
N LEU A 269 -3.29 -17.67 -6.54
CA LEU A 269 -2.74 -17.17 -5.26
C LEU A 269 -2.34 -18.29 -4.27
N GLN A 270 -2.23 -19.52 -4.78
CA GLN A 270 -1.68 -20.67 -4.08
C GLN A 270 -0.15 -20.60 -4.09
N HIS A 271 0.49 -21.06 -3.02
CA HIS A 271 1.94 -21.17 -2.95
C HIS A 271 2.46 -22.14 -4.03
N THR A 272 3.57 -21.81 -4.66
CA THR A 272 4.09 -22.56 -5.82
C THR A 272 4.57 -23.97 -5.48
N GLN A 273 4.96 -24.21 -4.22
CA GLN A 273 5.50 -25.50 -3.76
C GLN A 273 4.63 -26.22 -2.72
N HIS A 274 3.66 -25.54 -2.10
CA HIS A 274 2.88 -26.08 -0.98
C HIS A 274 1.39 -25.90 -1.26
N ALA A 275 0.72 -26.99 -1.62
CA ALA A 275 -0.67 -26.93 -2.13
C ALA A 275 -1.69 -26.40 -1.12
N ASN A 276 -1.43 -26.51 0.18
CA ASN A 276 -2.33 -26.04 1.25
C ASN A 276 -1.95 -24.65 1.80
N ILE A 277 -1.01 -23.95 1.17
CA ILE A 277 -0.61 -22.59 1.55
C ILE A 277 -1.07 -21.62 0.47
N PHE A 278 -1.67 -20.51 0.88
CA PHE A 278 -2.08 -19.41 0.01
C PHE A 278 -1.55 -18.09 0.57
N ALA A 279 -1.39 -17.08 -0.28
CA ALA A 279 -1.04 -15.74 0.18
C ALA A 279 -1.84 -14.66 -0.55
N LEU A 280 -2.01 -13.52 0.11
CA LEU A 280 -2.67 -12.35 -0.48
C LEU A 280 -2.14 -11.04 0.10
N GLY A 281 -2.48 -9.94 -0.56
CA GLY A 281 -2.08 -8.60 -0.15
C GLY A 281 -0.63 -8.31 -0.50
N ASP A 282 0.05 -7.57 0.38
CA ASP A 282 1.35 -6.97 0.06
C ASP A 282 2.52 -7.95 0.15
N VAL A 283 2.36 -9.11 0.79
CA VAL A 283 3.47 -10.04 1.11
C VAL A 283 3.94 -10.92 -0.06
N MET A 284 3.09 -11.09 -1.07
CA MET A 284 3.32 -12.06 -2.14
C MET A 284 4.00 -11.43 -3.37
N ASN A 285 4.57 -12.29 -4.22
CA ASN A 285 5.30 -11.88 -5.43
C ASN A 285 4.43 -11.72 -6.69
N ALA A 286 3.10 -11.90 -6.60
CA ALA A 286 2.21 -11.69 -7.72
C ALA A 286 2.40 -10.27 -8.33
N PRO A 287 2.41 -10.12 -9.68
CA PRO A 287 2.79 -8.88 -10.37
C PRO A 287 1.64 -7.86 -10.40
N ASN A 288 1.00 -7.61 -9.26
CA ASN A 288 -0.08 -6.65 -9.09
C ASN A 288 0.35 -5.44 -8.25
N ALA A 289 -0.43 -4.36 -8.32
CA ALA A 289 -0.26 -3.25 -7.39
C ALA A 289 -0.62 -3.68 -5.96
N LYS A 290 0.32 -3.47 -5.03
CA LYS A 290 0.15 -3.71 -3.58
C LYS A 290 -0.78 -2.65 -2.98
N THR A 291 -2.09 -2.90 -3.02
CA THR A 291 -3.14 -1.94 -2.63
C THR A 291 -4.26 -2.64 -1.86
N ALA A 292 -4.97 -1.88 -1.02
CA ALA A 292 -6.16 -2.39 -0.34
C ALA A 292 -7.27 -2.84 -1.32
N ALA A 293 -7.35 -2.21 -2.49
CA ALA A 293 -8.29 -2.62 -3.55
C ALA A 293 -7.94 -3.99 -4.15
N ALA A 294 -6.65 -4.27 -4.34
CA ALA A 294 -6.18 -5.60 -4.74
C ALA A 294 -6.45 -6.62 -3.63
N ALA A 295 -6.09 -6.34 -2.38
CA ALA A 295 -6.38 -7.24 -1.25
C ALA A 295 -7.89 -7.54 -1.10
N ARG A 296 -8.76 -6.56 -1.38
CA ARG A 296 -10.22 -6.74 -1.42
C ARG A 296 -10.65 -7.73 -2.51
N ALA A 297 -10.04 -7.68 -3.70
CA ALA A 297 -10.33 -8.60 -4.80
C ALA A 297 -9.73 -10.00 -4.59
N GLN A 298 -8.56 -10.08 -3.95
CA GLN A 298 -7.85 -11.33 -3.68
C GLN A 298 -8.51 -12.15 -2.57
N ALA A 299 -9.02 -11.50 -1.52
CA ALA A 299 -9.64 -12.18 -0.38
C ALA A 299 -10.72 -13.23 -0.74
N PRO A 300 -11.71 -12.93 -1.59
CA PRO A 300 -12.70 -13.92 -1.99
C PRO A 300 -12.14 -15.02 -2.92
N ILE A 301 -11.16 -14.70 -3.77
CA ILE A 301 -10.47 -15.70 -4.60
C ILE A 301 -9.76 -16.72 -3.70
N VAL A 302 -8.92 -16.25 -2.77
CA VAL A 302 -8.22 -17.13 -1.82
C VAL A 302 -9.20 -17.93 -0.97
N ALA A 303 -10.30 -17.32 -0.50
CA ALA A 303 -11.27 -18.06 0.29
C ALA A 303 -11.92 -19.22 -0.49
N VAL A 304 -12.31 -19.00 -1.75
CA VAL A 304 -12.86 -20.07 -2.59
C VAL A 304 -11.81 -21.14 -2.86
N ASN A 305 -10.57 -20.77 -3.15
CA ASN A 305 -9.51 -21.71 -3.47
C ASN A 305 -9.06 -22.52 -2.24
N VAL A 306 -9.03 -21.92 -1.05
CA VAL A 306 -8.78 -22.63 0.22
C VAL A 306 -9.89 -23.66 0.48
N ILE A 307 -11.16 -23.30 0.30
CA ILE A 307 -12.27 -24.24 0.49
C ILE A 307 -12.20 -25.38 -0.54
N ALA A 308 -11.92 -25.07 -1.81
CA ALA A 308 -11.71 -26.08 -2.85
C ALA A 308 -10.57 -27.04 -2.47
N GLN A 309 -9.41 -26.49 -2.05
CA GLN A 309 -8.28 -27.27 -1.60
C GLN A 309 -8.60 -28.18 -0.41
N LEU A 310 -9.34 -27.67 0.59
CA LEU A 310 -9.77 -28.46 1.76
C LEU A 310 -10.73 -29.60 1.37
N LYS A 311 -11.47 -29.46 0.26
CA LYS A 311 -12.35 -30.50 -0.32
C LYS A 311 -11.63 -31.44 -1.28
N GLY A 312 -10.33 -31.22 -1.54
CA GLY A 312 -9.57 -31.98 -2.54
C GLY A 312 -9.87 -31.58 -3.99
N GLU A 313 -10.57 -30.46 -4.22
CA GLU A 313 -10.83 -29.91 -5.54
C GLU A 313 -9.58 -29.19 -6.07
N GLN A 314 -9.32 -29.31 -7.38
CA GLN A 314 -8.20 -28.64 -8.07
C GLN A 314 -8.68 -27.53 -9.02
N ASN A 315 -10.00 -27.35 -9.19
CA ASN A 315 -10.53 -26.25 -9.98
C ASN A 315 -10.56 -24.97 -9.12
N PHE A 316 -9.58 -24.09 -9.37
CA PHE A 316 -9.42 -22.83 -8.65
C PHE A 316 -9.96 -21.65 -9.45
N CYS A 317 -10.48 -20.66 -8.72
CA CYS A 317 -10.77 -19.35 -9.27
C CYS A 317 -9.48 -18.59 -9.57
N GLU A 318 -9.52 -17.79 -10.63
CA GLU A 318 -8.38 -16.98 -11.05
C GLU A 318 -8.53 -15.51 -10.64
N TYR A 319 -7.43 -14.92 -10.20
CA TYR A 319 -7.25 -13.50 -10.00
C TYR A 319 -6.61 -12.87 -11.23
N ASN A 320 -7.25 -11.83 -11.76
CA ASN A 320 -6.83 -11.15 -12.99
C ASN A 320 -5.85 -9.98 -12.76
N GLY A 321 -5.30 -9.84 -11.56
CA GLY A 321 -4.39 -8.75 -11.21
C GLY A 321 -5.06 -7.45 -10.81
N TYR A 322 -6.40 -7.41 -10.65
CA TYR A 322 -7.14 -6.17 -10.33
C TYR A 322 -6.54 -5.39 -9.14
N GLY A 323 -6.13 -4.17 -9.40
CA GLY A 323 -5.75 -3.17 -8.42
C GLY A 323 -6.40 -1.83 -8.72
N SER A 324 -6.48 -0.97 -7.70
CA SER A 324 -6.95 0.41 -7.87
C SER A 324 -6.08 1.37 -7.09
N CYS A 325 -5.80 2.52 -7.70
CA CYS A 325 -5.08 3.63 -7.09
C CYS A 325 -5.88 4.93 -7.29
N PRO A 326 -6.73 5.33 -6.33
CA PRO A 326 -7.38 6.64 -6.35
C PRO A 326 -6.33 7.72 -6.11
N LEU A 327 -5.86 8.37 -7.17
CA LEU A 327 -4.85 9.42 -7.18
C LEU A 327 -5.51 10.77 -6.89
N THR A 328 -5.37 11.24 -5.64
CA THR A 328 -5.79 12.58 -5.23
C THR A 328 -4.83 13.61 -5.83
N VAL A 329 -5.32 14.32 -6.84
CA VAL A 329 -4.55 15.32 -7.62
C VAL A 329 -4.83 16.76 -7.16
N GLU A 330 -5.91 16.96 -6.42
CA GLU A 330 -6.21 18.18 -5.67
C GLU A 330 -7.26 17.86 -4.59
N ARG A 331 -7.43 18.73 -3.59
CA ARG A 331 -8.56 18.60 -2.66
C ARG A 331 -9.85 18.80 -3.45
N GLY A 332 -10.62 17.72 -3.59
CA GLY A 332 -11.88 17.68 -4.30
C GLY A 332 -11.86 16.93 -5.63
N LYS A 333 -10.71 16.46 -6.15
CA LYS A 333 -10.69 15.63 -7.39
C LYS A 333 -9.72 14.46 -7.31
N ILE A 334 -10.10 13.38 -8.00
CA ILE A 334 -9.33 12.15 -8.09
C ILE A 334 -9.26 11.66 -9.53
N VAL A 335 -8.09 11.22 -9.95
CA VAL A 335 -7.90 10.32 -11.09
C VAL A 335 -8.02 8.89 -10.56
N LEU A 336 -9.10 8.19 -10.93
CA LEU A 336 -9.39 6.84 -10.41
C LEU A 336 -8.73 5.80 -11.32
N ALA A 337 -7.49 5.43 -10.98
CA ALA A 337 -6.78 4.39 -11.72
C ALA A 337 -7.24 3.00 -11.30
N GLU A 338 -7.64 2.16 -12.26
CA GLU A 338 -8.06 0.78 -12.06
C GLU A 338 -7.54 -0.10 -13.19
N PHE A 339 -6.83 -1.16 -12.84
CA PHE A 339 -6.07 -1.95 -13.81
C PHE A 339 -5.83 -3.38 -13.32
N GLY A 340 -5.61 -4.31 -14.25
CA GLY A 340 -5.23 -5.70 -13.99
C GLY A 340 -3.77 -5.98 -14.35
N TYR A 341 -3.45 -7.26 -14.52
CA TYR A 341 -2.13 -7.67 -15.02
C TYR A 341 -1.80 -7.02 -16.37
N GLY A 342 -0.52 -6.70 -16.58
CA GLY A 342 -0.02 -6.03 -17.78
C GLY A 342 -0.53 -4.60 -17.98
N GLY A 343 -1.15 -3.97 -16.97
CA GLY A 343 -1.68 -2.62 -17.08
C GLY A 343 -3.02 -2.52 -17.82
N LYS A 344 -3.69 -3.65 -18.07
CA LYS A 344 -5.03 -3.68 -18.69
C LYS A 344 -6.01 -2.86 -17.86
N LEU A 345 -6.69 -1.88 -18.46
CA LEU A 345 -7.68 -1.08 -17.75
C LEU A 345 -8.88 -1.93 -17.32
N LEU A 346 -9.27 -1.80 -16.05
CA LEU A 346 -10.41 -2.52 -15.45
C LEU A 346 -11.30 -1.53 -14.66
N PRO A 347 -11.92 -0.53 -15.32
CA PRO A 347 -12.75 0.46 -14.64
C PRO A 347 -14.01 -0.19 -14.03
N SER A 348 -14.32 0.15 -12.78
CA SER A 348 -15.52 -0.33 -12.09
C SER A 348 -16.79 0.41 -12.52
N PHE A 349 -16.65 1.61 -13.09
CA PHE A 349 -17.76 2.47 -13.45
C PHE A 349 -17.79 2.72 -14.97
N PRO A 350 -19.00 2.85 -15.57
CA PRO A 350 -19.12 3.38 -16.91
C PRO A 350 -18.51 4.79 -17.00
N LYS A 351 -17.88 5.12 -18.14
CA LYS A 351 -17.21 6.41 -18.36
C LYS A 351 -18.10 7.63 -18.15
N TRP A 352 -19.41 7.49 -18.37
CA TRP A 352 -20.39 8.56 -18.15
C TRP A 352 -20.68 8.82 -16.66
N VAL A 353 -20.35 7.89 -15.77
CA VAL A 353 -20.41 8.06 -14.31
C VAL A 353 -19.06 8.56 -13.79
N ILE A 354 -18.00 7.78 -14.01
CA ILE A 354 -16.62 8.14 -13.67
C ILE A 354 -15.72 7.70 -14.82
N ASP A 355 -15.23 8.67 -15.58
CA ASP A 355 -14.07 8.46 -16.45
C ASP A 355 -12.80 8.48 -15.60
N GLY A 356 -12.30 7.30 -15.23
CA GLY A 356 -11.15 7.15 -14.34
C GLY A 356 -9.86 7.79 -14.87
N GLN A 357 -9.77 8.04 -16.19
CA GLN A 357 -8.64 8.72 -16.82
C GLN A 357 -8.69 10.24 -16.64
N LYS A 358 -9.75 10.80 -16.06
CA LYS A 358 -9.91 12.23 -15.83
C LYS A 358 -10.10 12.54 -14.35
N PRO A 359 -9.69 13.73 -13.89
CA PRO A 359 -9.92 14.16 -12.51
C PRO A 359 -11.42 14.36 -12.25
N SER A 360 -11.96 13.62 -11.27
CA SER A 360 -13.39 13.58 -10.97
C SER A 360 -13.69 13.95 -9.51
N ARG A 361 -14.68 14.83 -9.30
CA ARG A 361 -15.26 15.13 -7.97
C ARG A 361 -16.06 13.95 -7.41
N LEU A 362 -16.70 13.18 -8.28
CA LEU A 362 -17.44 12.00 -7.85
C LEU A 362 -16.48 10.93 -7.32
N ALA A 363 -15.34 10.74 -7.99
CA ALA A 363 -14.28 9.85 -7.50
C ALA A 363 -13.69 10.34 -6.16
N TRP A 364 -13.61 11.66 -5.95
CA TRP A 364 -13.24 12.25 -4.66
C TRP A 364 -14.23 11.86 -3.55
N LEU A 365 -15.53 12.09 -3.75
CA LEU A 365 -16.56 11.71 -2.78
C LEU A 365 -16.55 10.20 -2.49
N LEU A 366 -16.31 9.38 -3.52
CA LEU A 366 -16.12 7.94 -3.37
C LEU A 366 -14.96 7.65 -2.40
N LYS A 367 -13.77 8.24 -2.60
CA LYS A 367 -12.62 8.00 -1.73
C LYS A 367 -12.81 8.54 -0.31
N GLU A 368 -13.35 9.76 -0.19
CA GLU A 368 -13.43 10.49 1.07
C GLU A 368 -14.55 9.94 1.97
N GLN A 369 -15.74 9.71 1.42
CA GLN A 369 -16.94 9.44 2.21
C GLN A 369 -17.38 7.98 2.14
N ILE A 370 -17.15 7.30 1.01
CA ILE A 370 -17.74 5.99 0.74
C ILE A 370 -16.75 4.84 1.02
N LEU A 371 -15.48 4.96 0.62
CA LEU A 371 -14.49 3.89 0.82
C LEU A 371 -14.20 3.57 2.30
N PRO A 372 -14.10 4.54 3.23
CA PRO A 372 -13.86 4.22 4.65
C PRO A 372 -14.97 3.35 5.27
N PRO A 373 -16.28 3.67 5.19
CA PRO A 373 -17.32 2.78 5.71
C PRO A 373 -17.38 1.45 4.95
N ILE A 374 -17.15 1.43 3.63
CA ILE A 374 -17.06 0.17 2.87
C ILE A 374 -15.90 -0.71 3.38
N TYR A 375 -14.77 -0.13 3.74
CA TYR A 375 -13.65 -0.87 4.31
C TYR A 375 -14.06 -1.53 5.63
N TRP A 376 -14.52 -0.74 6.59
CA TRP A 376 -14.83 -1.20 7.94
C TRP A 376 -16.06 -2.12 8.02
N GLN A 377 -17.13 -1.77 7.31
CA GLN A 377 -18.43 -2.45 7.40
C GLN A 377 -18.70 -3.41 6.24
N GLY A 378 -17.92 -3.35 5.17
CA GLY A 378 -18.03 -4.21 4.01
C GLY A 378 -16.88 -5.21 3.94
N MET A 379 -15.71 -4.74 3.51
CA MET A 379 -14.53 -5.56 3.22
C MET A 379 -14.11 -6.44 4.40
N LEU A 380 -13.95 -5.87 5.60
CA LEU A 380 -13.54 -6.65 6.77
C LEU A 380 -14.62 -7.63 7.25
N LYS A 381 -15.88 -7.42 6.85
CA LYS A 381 -17.03 -8.26 7.19
C LYS A 381 -17.41 -9.27 6.10
N GLY A 382 -16.56 -9.46 5.09
CA GLY A 382 -16.83 -10.43 4.01
C GLY A 382 -17.97 -10.01 3.07
N ARG A 383 -18.31 -8.72 2.97
CA ARG A 383 -19.31 -8.24 2.00
C ARG A 383 -18.64 -7.97 0.65
N GLU A 384 -18.92 -8.82 -0.33
CA GLU A 384 -18.15 -8.92 -1.59
C GLU A 384 -18.90 -8.38 -2.81
N TRP A 385 -19.65 -7.28 -2.66
CA TRP A 385 -20.59 -6.79 -3.70
C TRP A 385 -20.00 -6.59 -5.11
N MET A 386 -18.71 -6.31 -5.22
CA MET A 386 -18.03 -6.02 -6.50
C MET A 386 -16.97 -7.07 -6.85
N VAL A 387 -17.04 -8.28 -6.29
CA VAL A 387 -16.14 -9.39 -6.67
C VAL A 387 -16.97 -10.66 -6.72
N LYS A 388 -16.98 -11.31 -7.87
CA LYS A 388 -17.56 -12.64 -8.05
C LYS A 388 -16.44 -13.57 -8.50
N PRO A 389 -15.92 -14.44 -7.62
CA PRO A 389 -15.01 -15.49 -8.03
C PRO A 389 -15.69 -16.37 -9.07
N GLU A 390 -15.12 -16.42 -10.27
CA GLU A 390 -15.54 -17.34 -11.33
C GLU A 390 -14.55 -18.50 -11.36
N ARG A 391 -15.06 -19.73 -11.38
CA ARG A 391 -14.24 -20.94 -11.59
C ARG A 391 -13.97 -21.05 -13.10
N GLY A 392 -12.74 -21.42 -13.45
CA GLY A 392 -12.35 -21.71 -14.84
C GLY A 392 -13.04 -22.95 -15.39
#